data_AF-A0AAE0NU06-F1
#
_entry.id   AF-A0AAE0NU06-F1
#
_cell.length_a   1.000
_cell.length_b   1.000
_cell.length_c   1.000
_cell.angle_alpha   90.00
_cell.angle_beta   90.00
_cell.angle_gamma   90.00
#
_symmetry.space_group_name_H-M   'P 1'
#
loop_
_entity.id
_entity.type
_entity.pdbx_description
1 polymer ?
#
loop_
_entity_poly.entity_id
_entity_poly.type
_entity_poly.pdbx_seq_one_letter_code
_entity_poly.pdbx_strand_id
1 'polypeptide(L)'
;MAVISISWGTIKSLLIFFGPMLLPKALGWYRSARALASQTHGRPIKPVSSSISCALVLLFSISAAFLVRTLPIFSPENIFAVTRSRLKIPVDVLFTRLSALRPLTAADEALRGKFVNIENKLLYLQFGPDVLAACPFCTADEPRSYLFYALPALLAPHLLNLAVIALVTAPAATGRAGSSWRTVATIGAVGLAMVDLLVVSQYSYQANRQAKDVSELDFFFWSARVYRSAGLALLNFLLGLALYQTSTNRMFVSPPSPAERVETTVRALQGVRGKLDAAGVVKNTTIRDDGLREHSSGYWGHEVRLMRDMMEEREVIEGVNDALQNRIDIQSITRNAEQYAANLIQPGGGPVQPGPSA
;
A
#
# COMPACT_ATOMS: atom_id res chain seq x y z
N MET A 1 -18.52 6.98 -26.52
CA MET A 1 -18.14 6.11 -25.40
C MET A 1 -18.77 4.74 -25.59
N ALA A 2 -17.99 3.72 -25.97
CA ALA A 2 -18.46 2.34 -25.97
C ALA A 2 -18.46 1.85 -24.51
N VAL A 3 -19.64 1.74 -23.91
CA VAL A 3 -19.81 1.06 -22.63
C VAL A 3 -19.55 -0.42 -22.92
N ILE A 4 -18.47 -0.96 -22.34
CA ILE A 4 -18.26 -2.41 -22.28
C ILE A 4 -19.40 -2.95 -21.40
N SER A 5 -20.50 -3.37 -22.02
CA SER A 5 -21.60 -4.03 -21.33
C SER A 5 -21.17 -5.46 -21.03
N ILE A 6 -20.52 -5.65 -19.87
CA ILE A 6 -20.25 -6.99 -19.36
C ILE A 6 -21.61 -7.62 -19.08
N SER A 7 -22.04 -8.54 -19.95
CA SER A 7 -23.33 -9.21 -19.78
C SER A 7 -23.32 -10.03 -18.49
N TRP A 8 -24.44 -10.05 -17.78
CA TRP A 8 -24.63 -10.88 -16.59
C TRP A 8 -24.36 -12.37 -16.87
N GLY A 9 -24.60 -12.83 -18.10
CA GLY A 9 -24.27 -14.18 -18.55
C GLY A 9 -22.76 -14.46 -18.56
N THR A 10 -21.94 -13.51 -18.97
CA THR A 10 -20.47 -13.62 -18.96
C THR A 10 -19.94 -13.71 -17.52
N ILE A 11 -20.49 -12.90 -16.62
CA ILE A 11 -20.15 -12.93 -15.18
C ILE A 11 -20.53 -14.29 -14.58
N LYS A 12 -21.73 -14.79 -14.87
CA LYS A 12 -22.22 -16.07 -14.37
C LYS A 12 -21.36 -17.26 -14.85
N SER A 13 -20.97 -17.27 -16.12
CA SER A 13 -20.09 -18.31 -16.65
C SER A 13 -18.69 -18.27 -16.03
N LEU A 14 -18.11 -17.08 -15.85
CA LEU A 14 -16.84 -16.93 -15.11
C LEU A 14 -16.95 -17.39 -13.66
N LEU A 15 -18.05 -17.06 -12.97
CA LEU A 15 -18.28 -17.46 -11.58
C LEU A 15 -18.51 -18.96 -11.42
N ILE A 16 -19.19 -19.62 -12.36
CA ILE A 16 -19.38 -21.08 -12.30
C ILE A 16 -18.07 -21.81 -12.59
N PHE A 17 -17.28 -21.32 -13.56
CA PHE A 17 -16.03 -21.96 -13.95
C PHE A 17 -14.90 -21.72 -12.94
N PHE A 18 -14.69 -20.47 -12.51
CA PHE A 18 -13.63 -20.10 -11.57
C PHE A 18 -14.07 -20.11 -10.11
N GLY A 19 -15.37 -20.17 -9.83
CA GLY A 19 -15.92 -20.17 -8.47
C GLY A 19 -15.34 -21.26 -7.57
N PRO A 20 -15.32 -22.54 -7.98
CA PRO A 20 -14.76 -23.61 -7.15
C PRO A 20 -13.28 -23.42 -6.80
N MET A 21 -12.52 -22.69 -7.64
CA MET A 21 -11.10 -22.41 -7.43
C MET A 21 -10.86 -21.11 -6.63
N LEU A 22 -11.70 -20.08 -6.85
CA LEU A 22 -11.58 -18.77 -6.22
C LEU A 22 -12.24 -18.73 -4.84
N LEU A 23 -13.36 -19.41 -4.63
CA LEU A 23 -14.14 -19.42 -3.39
C LEU A 23 -13.32 -19.86 -2.16
N PRO A 24 -12.56 -20.98 -2.18
CA PRO A 24 -11.75 -21.37 -1.02
C PRO A 24 -10.63 -20.36 -0.72
N LYS A 25 -10.05 -19.70 -1.74
CA LYS A 25 -9.06 -18.64 -1.54
C LYS A 25 -9.67 -17.36 -0.99
N ALA A 26 -10.84 -16.97 -1.47
CA ALA A 26 -11.59 -15.82 -0.98
C ALA A 26 -12.03 -16.02 0.48
N LEU A 27 -12.51 -17.21 0.84
CA LEU A 27 -12.83 -17.57 2.23
C LEU A 27 -11.58 -17.59 3.12
N GLY A 28 -10.45 -18.09 2.60
CA GLY A 28 -9.16 -18.03 3.28
C GLY A 28 -8.72 -16.59 3.56
N TRP A 29 -8.83 -15.71 2.57
CA TRP A 29 -8.55 -14.27 2.71
C TRP A 29 -9.51 -13.57 3.66
N TYR A 30 -10.80 -13.90 3.64
CA TYR A 30 -11.77 -13.33 4.56
C TYR A 30 -11.48 -13.75 6.01
N ARG A 31 -11.19 -15.04 6.25
CA ARG A 31 -10.84 -15.55 7.58
C ARG A 31 -9.52 -14.97 8.08
N SER A 32 -8.51 -14.84 7.21
CA SER A 32 -7.24 -14.24 7.59
C SER A 32 -7.38 -12.73 7.86
N ALA A 33 -8.16 -12.01 7.06
CA ALA A 33 -8.48 -10.59 7.28
C ALA A 33 -9.25 -10.40 8.60
N ARG A 34 -10.22 -11.27 8.91
CA ARG A 34 -10.98 -11.23 10.17
C ARG A 34 -10.10 -11.55 11.38
N ALA A 35 -9.22 -12.54 11.28
CA ALA A 35 -8.24 -12.86 12.33
C ALA A 35 -7.23 -11.71 12.55
N LEU A 36 -6.85 -11.02 11.47
CA LEU A 36 -5.99 -9.84 11.54
C LEU A 36 -6.71 -8.65 12.18
N ALA A 37 -8.00 -8.46 11.88
CA ALA A 37 -8.87 -7.47 12.49
C ALA A 37 -9.03 -7.70 14.00
N SER A 38 -9.18 -8.95 14.45
CA SER A 38 -9.20 -9.26 15.88
C SER A 38 -7.85 -9.02 16.57
N GLN A 39 -6.72 -9.19 15.86
CA GLN A 39 -5.37 -8.92 16.40
C GLN A 39 -4.96 -7.44 16.38
N THR A 40 -5.77 -6.57 15.76
CA THR A 40 -5.52 -5.12 15.70
C THR A 40 -6.11 -4.38 16.88
N HIS A 41 -7.13 -4.92 17.53
CA HIS A 41 -7.68 -4.37 18.77
C HIS A 41 -6.63 -4.45 19.88
N GLY A 42 -6.06 -3.29 20.23
CA GLY A 42 -5.11 -3.14 21.35
C GLY A 42 -3.67 -2.75 20.97
N ARG A 43 -3.33 -2.58 19.68
CA ARG A 43 -2.00 -2.06 19.31
C ARG A 43 -1.93 -0.53 19.48
N PRO A 44 -0.90 0.01 20.14
CA PRO A 44 -0.75 1.45 20.30
C PRO A 44 -0.47 2.11 18.96
N ILE A 45 -1.12 3.25 18.72
CA ILE A 45 -0.86 4.12 17.57
C ILE A 45 0.59 4.61 17.67
N LYS A 46 1.36 4.42 16.60
CA LYS A 46 2.75 4.86 16.52
C LYS A 46 2.87 6.17 15.72
N PRO A 47 3.78 7.08 16.10
CA PRO A 47 4.10 8.21 15.25
C PRO A 47 4.75 7.74 13.95
N VAL A 48 4.60 8.53 12.89
CA VAL A 48 5.22 8.25 11.58
C VAL A 48 6.73 8.39 11.71
N SER A 49 7.49 7.41 11.24
CA SER A 49 8.95 7.48 11.19
C SER A 49 9.43 8.43 10.10
N SER A 50 10.59 9.07 10.29
CA SER A 50 11.13 10.05 9.35
C SER A 50 11.28 9.53 7.91
N SER A 51 11.67 8.26 7.74
CA SER A 51 11.79 7.64 6.42
C SER A 51 10.44 7.51 5.70
N ILE A 52 9.38 7.21 6.46
CA ILE A 52 8.02 7.11 5.92
C ILE A 52 7.48 8.50 5.60
N SER A 53 7.77 9.51 6.44
CA SER A 53 7.45 10.91 6.12
C SER A 53 8.10 11.36 4.82
N CYS A 54 9.38 11.04 4.59
CA CYS A 54 10.07 11.33 3.34
C CYS A 54 9.38 10.66 2.13
N ALA A 55 9.04 9.37 2.27
CA ALA A 55 8.28 8.64 1.24
C ALA A 55 6.90 9.26 0.94
N LEU A 56 6.17 9.70 1.97
CA LEU A 56 4.88 10.36 1.82
C LEU A 56 5.02 11.73 1.12
N VAL A 57 6.04 12.51 1.48
CA VAL A 57 6.36 13.79 0.81
C VAL A 57 6.72 13.57 -0.65
N LEU A 58 7.47 12.51 -0.98
CA LEU A 58 7.80 12.16 -2.36
C LEU A 58 6.55 11.78 -3.14
N LEU A 59 5.70 10.89 -2.61
CA LEU A 59 4.43 10.51 -3.27
C LEU A 59 3.51 11.73 -3.45
N PHE A 60 3.42 12.59 -2.45
CA PHE A 60 2.64 13.83 -2.53
C PHE A 60 3.19 14.76 -3.61
N SER A 61 4.50 15.00 -3.64
CA SER A 61 5.16 15.85 -4.63
C SER A 61 4.93 15.35 -6.06
N ILE A 62 5.07 14.04 -6.28
CA ILE A 62 4.83 13.43 -7.60
C ILE A 62 3.36 13.49 -7.99
N SER A 63 2.44 13.24 -7.04
CA SER A 63 1.00 13.38 -7.27
C SER A 63 0.61 14.81 -7.62
N ALA A 64 1.14 15.79 -6.88
CA ALA A 64 0.95 17.20 -7.15
C ALA A 64 1.50 17.59 -8.53
N ALA A 65 2.69 17.10 -8.92
CA ALA A 65 3.25 17.34 -10.24
C ALA A 65 2.35 16.78 -11.37
N PHE A 66 1.77 15.59 -11.19
CA PHE A 66 0.78 15.05 -12.14
C PHE A 66 -0.50 15.89 -12.18
N LEU A 67 -1.03 16.32 -11.03
CA LEU A 67 -2.22 17.18 -10.99
C LEU A 67 -1.96 18.54 -11.65
N VAL A 68 -0.80 19.15 -11.39
CA VAL A 68 -0.38 20.41 -12.05
C VAL A 68 -0.31 20.22 -13.57
N ARG A 69 0.15 19.06 -14.05
CA ARG A 69 0.17 18.74 -15.49
C ARG A 69 -1.22 18.60 -16.14
N THR A 70 -2.30 18.53 -15.36
CA THR A 70 -3.67 18.57 -15.89
C THR A 70 -4.13 19.98 -16.21
N LEU A 71 -3.43 21.02 -15.71
CA LEU A 71 -3.79 22.41 -15.97
C LEU A 71 -3.57 22.76 -17.46
N PRO A 72 -4.46 23.56 -18.06
CA PRO A 72 -4.37 23.94 -19.48
C PRO A 72 -3.05 24.58 -19.88
N ILE A 73 -2.39 25.30 -18.97
CA ILE A 73 -1.13 26.00 -19.26
C ILE A 73 0.03 25.05 -19.60
N PHE A 74 -0.02 23.81 -19.12
CA PHE A 74 0.97 22.78 -19.45
C PHE A 74 0.55 21.95 -20.66
N SER A 75 -0.64 22.16 -21.19
CA SER A 75 -1.16 21.45 -22.36
C SER A 75 -0.67 22.09 -23.64
N PRO A 76 -0.25 21.31 -24.66
CA PRO A 76 0.00 21.89 -25.97
C PRO A 76 -1.29 22.49 -26.52
N GLU A 77 -1.12 23.54 -27.32
CA GLU A 77 -2.20 24.29 -27.94
C GLU A 77 -2.99 23.40 -28.91
N ASN A 78 -4.32 23.52 -28.87
CA ASN A 78 -5.20 22.88 -29.82
C ASN A 78 -5.62 23.88 -30.89
N ILE A 79 -5.11 23.69 -32.11
CA ILE A 79 -5.31 24.62 -33.23
C ILE A 79 -6.81 24.74 -33.58
N PHE A 80 -7.58 23.66 -33.54
CA PHE A 80 -9.02 23.68 -33.85
C PHE A 80 -9.83 24.39 -32.76
N ALA A 81 -9.46 24.20 -31.49
CA ALA A 81 -10.12 24.87 -30.37
C ALA A 81 -9.83 26.38 -30.35
N VAL A 82 -8.56 26.77 -30.53
CA VAL A 82 -8.13 28.17 -30.50
C VAL A 82 -8.69 28.96 -31.68
N THR A 83 -8.64 28.40 -32.88
CA THR A 83 -9.20 29.06 -34.08
C THR A 83 -10.73 28.92 -34.20
N ARG A 84 -11.37 28.18 -33.28
CA ARG A 84 -12.80 27.79 -33.34
C ARG A 84 -13.21 27.28 -34.72
N SER A 85 -12.39 26.42 -35.31
CA SER A 85 -12.58 25.94 -36.68
C SER A 85 -13.09 24.50 -36.70
N ARG A 86 -14.10 24.25 -37.54
CA ARG A 86 -14.59 22.89 -37.83
C ARG A 86 -13.51 22.03 -38.47
N LEU A 87 -13.58 20.72 -38.30
CA LEU A 87 -12.56 19.79 -38.79
C LEU A 87 -12.38 19.80 -40.32
N LYS A 88 -13.48 19.99 -41.07
CA LYS A 88 -13.49 20.03 -42.54
C LYS A 88 -13.02 21.36 -43.16
N ILE A 89 -12.51 22.30 -42.35
CA ILE A 89 -11.99 23.57 -42.85
C ILE A 89 -10.80 23.35 -43.82
N PRO A 90 -10.69 24.12 -44.92
CA PRO A 90 -9.50 24.11 -45.76
C PRO A 90 -8.23 24.45 -44.96
N VAL A 91 -7.12 23.81 -45.28
CA VAL A 91 -5.84 23.94 -44.53
C VAL A 91 -5.36 25.38 -44.54
N ASP A 92 -5.35 26.04 -45.70
CA ASP A 92 -4.85 27.42 -45.80
C ASP A 92 -5.67 28.36 -44.93
N VAL A 93 -7.00 28.24 -44.95
CA VAL A 93 -7.89 29.07 -44.11
C VAL A 93 -7.62 28.85 -42.62
N LEU A 94 -7.37 27.60 -42.20
CA LEU A 94 -7.04 27.29 -40.81
C LEU A 94 -5.75 27.99 -40.37
N PHE A 95 -4.69 27.90 -41.18
CA PHE A 95 -3.39 28.49 -40.84
C PHE A 95 -3.36 30.01 -41.04
N THR A 96 -4.17 30.58 -41.95
CA THR A 96 -4.38 32.04 -42.02
C THR A 96 -5.07 32.56 -40.75
N ARG A 97 -6.04 31.83 -40.20
CA ARG A 97 -6.67 32.17 -38.92
C ARG A 97 -5.67 32.04 -37.76
N LEU A 98 -4.85 30.99 -37.75
CA LEU A 98 -3.82 30.82 -36.74
C LEU A 98 -2.78 31.93 -36.80
N SER A 99 -2.32 32.30 -38.00
CA SER A 99 -1.36 33.40 -38.21
C SER A 99 -1.91 34.77 -37.78
N ALA A 100 -3.22 34.94 -37.79
CA ALA A 100 -3.87 36.16 -37.29
C ALA A 100 -3.87 36.24 -35.76
N LEU A 101 -3.72 35.13 -35.05
CA LEU A 101 -3.65 35.07 -33.59
C LEU A 101 -2.21 35.16 -33.07
N ARG A 102 -1.27 34.53 -33.78
CA ARG A 102 0.16 34.53 -33.43
C ARG A 102 1.03 34.17 -34.65
N PRO A 103 2.33 34.53 -34.68
CA PRO A 103 3.23 34.05 -35.72
C PRO A 103 3.30 32.51 -35.74
N LEU A 104 3.41 31.95 -36.95
CA LEU A 104 3.52 30.51 -37.15
C LEU A 104 4.90 30.02 -36.70
N THR A 105 4.91 28.91 -35.96
CA THR A 105 6.14 28.23 -35.53
C THR A 105 6.53 27.16 -36.56
N ALA A 106 7.78 26.68 -36.49
CA ALA A 106 8.23 25.56 -37.32
C ALA A 106 7.37 24.30 -37.17
N ALA A 107 6.82 24.06 -35.97
CA ALA A 107 5.89 22.96 -35.73
C ALA A 107 4.54 23.18 -36.45
N ASP A 108 4.04 24.42 -36.49
CA ASP A 108 2.82 24.76 -37.22
C ASP A 108 3.00 24.57 -38.74
N GLU A 109 4.16 24.95 -39.28
CA GLU A 109 4.49 24.73 -40.69
C GLU A 109 4.59 23.24 -41.03
N ALA A 110 5.20 22.44 -40.17
CA ALA A 110 5.23 20.98 -40.31
C ALA A 110 3.81 20.39 -40.28
N LEU A 111 2.95 20.86 -39.37
CA LEU A 111 1.54 20.43 -39.30
C LEU A 111 0.75 20.85 -40.54
N ARG A 112 1.01 22.05 -41.09
CA ARG A 112 0.39 22.51 -42.34
C ARG A 112 0.64 21.54 -43.48
N GLY A 113 1.87 21.04 -43.62
CA GLY A 113 2.23 20.02 -44.61
C GLY A 113 1.53 18.67 -44.39
N LYS A 114 1.12 18.34 -43.15
CA LYS A 114 0.44 17.08 -42.81
C LYS A 114 -1.08 17.17 -42.89
N PHE A 115 -1.70 18.34 -42.76
CA PHE A 115 -3.16 18.50 -42.75
C PHE A 115 -3.87 18.35 -44.11
N VAL A 116 -3.17 17.87 -45.14
CA VAL A 116 -3.70 17.67 -46.50
C VAL A 116 -4.95 16.79 -46.50
N ASN A 117 -4.98 15.73 -45.68
CA ASN A 117 -6.10 14.80 -45.59
C ASN A 117 -6.91 14.97 -44.29
N ILE A 118 -8.22 14.72 -44.35
CA ILE A 118 -9.10 14.71 -43.17
C ILE A 118 -8.67 13.64 -42.17
N GLU A 119 -8.16 12.50 -42.65
CA GLU A 119 -7.59 11.44 -41.80
C GLU A 119 -6.45 11.96 -40.92
N ASN A 120 -5.54 12.79 -41.44
CA ASN A 120 -4.46 13.37 -40.63
C ASN A 120 -4.99 14.35 -39.57
N LYS A 121 -6.08 15.07 -39.87
CA LYS A 121 -6.74 15.94 -38.88
C LYS A 121 -7.44 15.13 -37.79
N LEU A 122 -7.98 13.94 -38.11
CA LEU A 122 -8.54 13.06 -37.08
C LEU A 122 -7.43 12.44 -36.20
N LEU A 123 -6.32 12.02 -36.81
CA LEU A 123 -5.16 11.48 -36.10
C LEU A 123 -4.49 12.55 -35.20
N TYR A 124 -4.51 13.82 -35.61
CA TYR A 124 -4.13 14.96 -34.75
C TYR A 124 -4.94 15.00 -33.45
N LEU A 125 -6.26 14.76 -33.51
CA LEU A 125 -7.12 14.76 -32.33
C LEU A 125 -6.85 13.57 -31.40
N GLN A 126 -6.34 12.46 -31.93
CA GLN A 126 -6.00 11.26 -31.16
C GLN A 126 -4.60 11.31 -30.54
N PHE A 127 -3.58 11.65 -31.32
CA PHE A 127 -2.17 11.55 -30.93
C PHE A 127 -1.51 12.89 -30.60
N GLY A 128 -2.14 14.01 -30.95
CA GLY A 128 -1.68 15.35 -30.62
C GLY A 128 -0.73 15.98 -31.65
N PRO A 129 -0.33 17.24 -31.42
CA PRO A 129 0.49 18.03 -32.35
C PRO A 129 1.89 17.45 -32.56
N ASP A 130 2.62 17.13 -31.49
CA ASP A 130 4.03 16.72 -31.58
C ASP A 130 4.20 15.44 -32.40
N VAL A 131 3.34 14.43 -32.16
CA VAL A 131 3.39 13.15 -32.88
C VAL A 131 3.16 13.33 -34.36
N LEU A 132 2.19 14.18 -34.74
CA LEU A 132 1.86 14.39 -36.14
C LEU A 132 2.89 15.27 -36.86
N ALA A 133 3.46 16.27 -36.16
CA ALA A 133 4.46 17.18 -36.71
C ALA A 133 5.83 16.51 -36.88
N ALA A 134 6.28 15.74 -35.88
CA ALA A 134 7.65 15.26 -35.79
C ALA A 134 7.87 13.82 -36.31
N CYS A 135 6.81 13.04 -36.54
CA CYS A 135 6.99 11.65 -36.98
C CYS A 135 7.46 11.58 -38.46
N PRO A 136 8.65 11.01 -38.74
CA PRO A 136 9.20 10.98 -40.10
C PRO A 136 8.62 9.84 -40.96
N PHE A 137 8.23 8.72 -40.35
CA PHE A 137 7.76 7.52 -41.07
C PHE A 137 6.24 7.29 -41.00
N CYS A 138 5.51 8.15 -40.29
CA CYS A 138 4.07 7.94 -40.09
C CYS A 138 3.25 8.39 -41.32
N THR A 139 2.27 7.57 -41.68
CA THR A 139 1.37 7.80 -42.82
C THR A 139 -0.09 7.62 -42.40
N ALA A 140 -1.00 8.35 -43.05
CA ALA A 140 -2.44 8.29 -42.75
C ALA A 140 -3.06 6.91 -43.03
N ASP A 141 -2.47 6.18 -43.99
CA ASP A 141 -2.94 4.87 -44.45
C ASP A 141 -2.71 3.77 -43.42
N GLU A 142 -1.68 3.93 -42.57
CA GLU A 142 -1.36 3.00 -41.47
C GLU A 142 -1.40 3.75 -40.12
N PRO A 143 -2.60 3.97 -39.53
CA PRO A 143 -2.76 4.70 -38.27
C PRO A 143 -1.89 4.19 -37.11
N ARG A 144 -1.55 2.89 -37.14
CA ARG A 144 -0.71 2.26 -36.10
C ARG A 144 0.72 2.81 -36.09
N SER A 145 1.24 3.34 -37.20
CA SER A 145 2.57 3.97 -37.21
C SER A 145 2.66 5.12 -36.21
N TYR A 146 1.57 5.91 -36.08
CA TYR A 146 1.49 7.00 -35.11
C TYR A 146 1.45 6.50 -33.67
N LEU A 147 0.75 5.39 -33.42
CA LEU A 147 0.73 4.76 -32.09
C LEU A 147 2.14 4.31 -31.69
N PHE A 148 2.87 3.63 -32.57
CA PHE A 148 4.23 3.17 -32.30
C PHE A 148 5.20 4.32 -32.02
N TYR A 149 5.07 5.43 -32.77
CA TYR A 149 5.85 6.64 -32.51
C TYR A 149 5.47 7.29 -31.18
N ALA A 150 4.19 7.29 -30.81
CA ALA A 150 3.69 7.90 -29.57
C ALA A 150 4.00 7.07 -28.30
N LEU A 151 4.29 5.76 -28.44
CA LEU A 151 4.48 4.83 -27.31
C LEU A 151 5.48 5.32 -26.25
N PRO A 152 6.69 5.81 -26.60
CA PRO A 152 7.66 6.26 -25.60
C PRO A 152 7.11 7.43 -24.76
N ALA A 153 6.49 8.42 -25.42
CA ALA A 153 5.88 9.57 -24.74
C ALA A 153 4.67 9.16 -23.89
N LEU A 154 3.90 8.18 -24.36
CA LEU A 154 2.75 7.61 -23.66
C LEU A 154 3.16 6.86 -22.39
N LEU A 155 4.21 6.03 -22.47
CA LEU A 155 4.69 5.18 -21.37
C LEU A 155 5.61 5.91 -20.39
N ALA A 156 6.31 6.96 -20.81
CA ALA A 156 7.23 7.73 -19.96
C ALA A 156 6.65 8.11 -18.58
N PRO A 157 5.43 8.69 -18.44
CA PRO A 157 4.88 9.02 -17.13
C PRO A 157 4.59 7.78 -16.27
N HIS A 158 4.21 6.65 -16.89
CA HIS A 158 3.98 5.39 -16.18
C HIS A 158 5.29 4.78 -15.68
N LEU A 159 6.34 4.78 -16.50
CA LEU A 159 7.67 4.29 -16.10
C LEU A 159 8.27 5.13 -14.98
N LEU A 160 8.15 6.45 -15.06
CA LEU A 160 8.55 7.35 -13.99
C LEU A 160 7.79 7.02 -12.69
N ASN A 161 6.47 6.86 -12.77
CA ASN A 161 5.67 6.55 -11.60
C ASN A 161 6.00 5.17 -11.00
N LEU A 162 6.25 4.19 -11.86
CA LEU A 162 6.68 2.84 -11.45
C LEU A 162 8.03 2.89 -10.72
N ALA A 163 8.98 3.71 -11.19
CA ALA A 163 10.25 3.91 -10.51
C ALA A 163 10.07 4.55 -9.12
N VAL A 164 9.19 5.55 -9.00
CA VAL A 164 8.83 6.16 -7.71
C VAL A 164 8.21 5.14 -6.76
N ILE A 165 7.25 4.34 -7.24
CA ILE A 165 6.61 3.27 -6.45
C ILE A 165 7.67 2.25 -6.01
N ALA A 166 8.57 1.84 -6.90
CA ALA A 166 9.63 0.88 -6.60
C ALA A 166 10.61 1.40 -5.54
N LEU A 167 10.90 2.71 -5.55
CA LEU A 167 11.75 3.38 -4.57
C LEU A 167 11.04 3.48 -3.20
N VAL A 168 9.80 3.96 -3.18
CA VAL A 168 9.04 4.17 -1.94
C VAL A 168 8.69 2.85 -1.24
N THR A 169 8.41 1.80 -2.01
CA THR A 169 8.10 0.45 -1.47
C THR A 169 9.35 -0.41 -1.23
N ALA A 170 10.55 0.13 -1.46
CA ALA A 170 11.78 -0.59 -1.17
C ALA A 170 11.93 -0.82 0.34
N PRO A 171 12.39 -2.02 0.78
CA PRO A 171 12.63 -2.30 2.20
C PRO A 171 13.60 -1.30 2.86
N ALA A 172 14.57 -0.78 2.09
CA ALA A 172 15.51 0.23 2.57
C ALA A 172 14.86 1.60 2.84
N ALA A 173 13.77 1.95 2.14
CA ALA A 173 13.12 3.25 2.28
C ALA A 173 12.06 3.25 3.38
N THR A 174 11.17 2.27 3.40
CA THR A 174 9.97 2.26 4.26
C THR A 174 9.83 0.99 5.11
N GLY A 175 10.85 0.12 5.09
CA GLY A 175 10.86 -1.12 5.85
C GLY A 175 9.73 -2.07 5.43
N ARG A 176 9.19 -2.80 6.40
CA ARG A 176 8.12 -3.77 6.17
C ARG A 176 6.79 -3.12 5.77
N ALA A 177 6.55 -1.88 6.21
CA ALA A 177 5.31 -1.17 5.88
C ALA A 177 5.17 -1.01 4.37
N GLY A 178 6.18 -0.49 3.66
CA GLY A 178 6.09 -0.36 2.21
C GLY A 178 6.37 -1.62 1.42
N SER A 179 7.21 -2.53 1.92
CA SER A 179 7.46 -3.79 1.20
C SER A 179 6.19 -4.66 1.05
N SER A 180 5.27 -4.59 2.02
CA SER A 180 3.98 -5.28 1.96
C SER A 180 3.08 -4.81 0.81
N TRP A 181 3.17 -3.53 0.43
CA TRP A 181 2.38 -2.92 -0.63
C TRP A 181 3.05 -2.98 -2.02
N ARG A 182 4.32 -3.37 -2.09
CA ARG A 182 5.11 -3.38 -3.33
C ARG A 182 4.42 -4.11 -4.47
N THR A 183 3.98 -5.34 -4.24
CA THR A 183 3.36 -6.17 -5.29
C THR A 183 2.06 -5.57 -5.78
N VAL A 184 1.17 -5.16 -4.87
CA VAL A 184 -0.14 -4.58 -5.21
C VAL A 184 0.03 -3.26 -5.94
N ALA A 185 0.93 -2.39 -5.47
CA ALA A 185 1.21 -1.10 -6.11
C ALA A 185 1.85 -1.27 -7.49
N THR A 186 2.75 -2.25 -7.66
CA THR A 186 3.37 -2.57 -8.95
C THR A 186 2.33 -3.10 -9.94
N ILE A 187 1.46 -4.03 -9.52
CA ILE A 187 0.36 -4.53 -10.35
C ILE A 187 -0.58 -3.39 -10.73
N GLY A 188 -0.93 -2.51 -9.78
CA GLY A 188 -1.75 -1.33 -10.03
C GLY A 188 -1.14 -0.38 -11.06
N ALA A 189 0.17 -0.11 -10.95
CA ALA A 189 0.90 0.76 -11.88
C ALA A 189 0.95 0.17 -13.30
N VAL A 190 1.30 -1.11 -13.42
CA VAL A 190 1.32 -1.81 -14.72
C VAL A 190 -0.08 -1.90 -15.30
N GLY A 191 -1.09 -2.21 -14.48
CA GLY A 191 -2.49 -2.26 -14.89
C GLY A 191 -2.98 -0.93 -15.43
N LEU A 192 -2.66 0.19 -14.76
CA LEU A 192 -3.01 1.52 -15.22
C LEU A 192 -2.33 1.88 -16.55
N ALA A 193 -1.06 1.50 -16.73
CA ALA A 193 -0.35 1.69 -17.99
C ALA A 193 -0.98 0.88 -19.14
N MET A 194 -1.37 -0.37 -18.86
CA MET A 194 -2.07 -1.22 -19.82
C MET A 194 -3.43 -0.64 -20.21
N VAL A 195 -4.22 -0.17 -19.23
CA VAL A 195 -5.52 0.46 -19.49
C VAL A 195 -5.37 1.69 -20.35
N ASP A 196 -4.43 2.59 -20.04
CA ASP A 196 -4.16 3.80 -20.83
C ASP A 196 -3.75 3.43 -22.27
N LEU A 197 -2.85 2.46 -22.46
CA LEU A 197 -2.47 1.98 -23.78
C LEU A 197 -3.64 1.37 -24.56
N LEU A 198 -4.48 0.57 -23.89
CA LEU A 198 -5.67 -0.03 -24.50
C LEU A 198 -6.68 1.04 -24.91
N VAL A 199 -6.93 2.03 -24.07
CA VAL A 199 -7.82 3.16 -24.38
C VAL A 199 -7.31 3.95 -25.58
N VAL A 200 -6.02 4.27 -25.64
CA VAL A 200 -5.43 5.02 -26.78
C VAL A 200 -5.44 4.18 -28.07
N SER A 201 -5.11 2.89 -27.99
CA SER A 201 -5.04 2.01 -29.17
C SER A 201 -6.40 1.62 -29.74
N GLN A 202 -7.43 1.50 -28.90
CA GLN A 202 -8.79 1.14 -29.31
C GLN A 202 -9.69 2.35 -29.56
N TYR A 203 -9.19 3.57 -29.37
CA TYR A 203 -9.97 4.78 -29.57
C TYR A 203 -10.44 4.91 -31.03
N SER A 204 -11.76 5.01 -31.23
CA SER A 204 -12.39 5.15 -32.54
C SER A 204 -12.33 6.60 -33.05
N TYR A 205 -11.14 7.03 -33.50
CA TYR A 205 -10.90 8.40 -33.97
C TYR A 205 -11.81 8.82 -35.14
N GLN A 206 -12.32 7.86 -35.92
CA GLN A 206 -13.24 8.08 -37.04
C GLN A 206 -14.60 8.67 -36.63
N ALA A 207 -15.00 8.57 -35.35
CA ALA A 207 -16.26 9.15 -34.87
C ALA A 207 -16.32 10.66 -35.10
N ASN A 208 -15.18 11.36 -34.97
CA ASN A 208 -15.08 12.81 -35.20
C ASN A 208 -15.29 13.23 -36.66
N ARG A 209 -15.35 12.29 -37.62
CA ARG A 209 -15.61 12.58 -39.04
C ARG A 209 -17.03 13.15 -39.28
N GLN A 210 -17.97 12.77 -38.41
CA GLN A 210 -19.38 13.18 -38.51
C GLN A 210 -19.66 14.54 -37.86
N ALA A 211 -18.75 15.03 -37.01
CA ALA A 211 -18.90 16.31 -36.32
C ALA A 211 -18.98 17.47 -37.31
N LYS A 212 -19.99 18.31 -37.16
CA LYS A 212 -20.23 19.51 -37.99
C LYS A 212 -19.66 20.75 -37.33
N ASP A 213 -19.78 20.81 -36.00
CA ASP A 213 -19.35 21.93 -35.17
C ASP A 213 -18.17 21.57 -34.27
N VAL A 214 -17.48 22.60 -33.78
CA VAL A 214 -16.29 22.44 -32.91
C VAL A 214 -16.66 21.87 -31.55
N SER A 215 -17.84 22.21 -31.04
CA SER A 215 -18.36 21.68 -29.77
C SER A 215 -18.67 20.18 -29.82
N GLU A 216 -18.85 19.62 -31.02
CA GLU A 216 -19.09 18.19 -31.22
C GLU A 216 -17.79 17.38 -31.36
N LEU A 217 -16.63 18.04 -31.48
CA LEU A 217 -15.35 17.37 -31.61
C LEU A 217 -14.87 16.84 -30.27
N ASP A 218 -14.55 15.54 -30.24
CA ASP A 218 -13.86 14.93 -29.11
C ASP A 218 -12.35 15.17 -29.22
N PHE A 219 -11.82 16.01 -28.33
CA PHE A 219 -10.40 16.33 -28.19
C PHE A 219 -9.66 15.26 -27.36
N PHE A 220 -9.69 14.02 -27.86
CA PHE A 220 -9.24 12.83 -27.13
C PHE A 220 -7.81 12.95 -26.58
N PHE A 221 -6.85 13.44 -27.35
CA PHE A 221 -5.46 13.57 -26.88
C PHE A 221 -5.36 14.38 -25.58
N TRP A 222 -6.10 15.50 -25.52
CA TRP A 222 -6.11 16.41 -24.36
C TRP A 222 -6.84 15.79 -23.17
N SER A 223 -8.00 15.17 -23.40
CA SER A 223 -8.76 14.51 -22.32
C SER A 223 -8.03 13.28 -21.77
N ALA A 224 -7.48 12.42 -22.64
CA ALA A 224 -6.68 11.25 -22.27
C ALA A 224 -5.46 11.64 -21.42
N ARG A 225 -4.78 12.74 -21.76
CA ARG A 225 -3.68 13.27 -20.96
C ARG A 225 -4.12 13.62 -19.53
N VAL A 226 -5.26 14.31 -19.38
CA VAL A 226 -5.81 14.67 -18.07
C VAL A 226 -6.14 13.40 -17.26
N TYR A 227 -6.83 12.44 -17.87
CA TYR A 227 -7.18 11.17 -17.20
C TYR A 227 -5.94 10.36 -16.81
N ARG A 228 -4.92 10.30 -17.66
CA ARG A 228 -3.64 9.64 -17.35
C ARG A 228 -2.99 10.24 -16.12
N SER A 229 -2.81 11.57 -16.10
CA SER A 229 -2.18 12.24 -14.97
C SER A 229 -3.03 12.14 -13.69
N ALA A 230 -4.35 12.27 -13.79
CA ALA A 230 -5.25 12.08 -12.66
C ALA A 230 -5.22 10.64 -12.11
N GLY A 231 -5.19 9.64 -12.99
CA GLY A 231 -5.10 8.23 -12.61
C GLY A 231 -3.79 7.90 -11.89
N LEU A 232 -2.67 8.44 -12.37
CA LEU A 232 -1.36 8.28 -11.72
C LEU A 232 -1.31 8.96 -10.35
N ALA A 233 -1.86 10.18 -10.25
CA ALA A 233 -1.99 10.88 -8.97
C ALA A 233 -2.88 10.12 -7.98
N LEU A 234 -4.00 9.56 -8.44
CA LEU A 234 -4.89 8.76 -7.61
C LEU A 234 -4.20 7.49 -7.09
N LEU A 235 -3.46 6.77 -7.94
CA LEU A 235 -2.71 5.59 -7.53
C LEU A 235 -1.70 5.92 -6.42
N ASN A 236 -0.95 7.01 -6.59
CA ASN A 236 0.03 7.46 -5.60
C ASN A 236 -0.62 7.93 -4.29
N PHE A 237 -1.76 8.62 -4.40
CA PHE A 237 -2.55 9.02 -3.23
C PHE A 237 -3.02 7.80 -2.43
N LEU A 238 -3.57 6.79 -3.10
CA LEU A 238 -4.02 5.55 -2.46
C LEU A 238 -2.85 4.79 -1.82
N LEU A 239 -1.69 4.71 -2.49
CA LEU A 239 -0.48 4.13 -1.92
C LEU A 239 0.01 4.91 -0.70
N GLY A 240 0.04 6.25 -0.77
CA GLY A 240 0.43 7.10 0.34
C GLY A 240 -0.50 6.92 1.55
N LEU A 241 -1.81 6.86 1.31
CA LEU A 241 -2.79 6.57 2.35
C LEU A 241 -2.55 5.18 2.97
N ALA A 242 -2.33 4.16 2.15
CA ALA A 242 -2.04 2.81 2.62
C ALA A 242 -0.77 2.77 3.50
N LEU A 243 0.32 3.42 3.06
CA LEU A 243 1.56 3.53 3.83
C LEU A 243 1.38 4.26 5.16
N TYR A 244 0.63 5.36 5.16
CA TYR A 244 0.33 6.12 6.37
C TYR A 244 -0.45 5.26 7.38
N GLN A 245 -1.48 4.56 6.92
CA GLN A 245 -2.30 3.72 7.80
C GLN A 245 -1.53 2.50 8.34
N THR A 246 -0.75 1.83 7.49
CA THR A 246 0.08 0.67 7.90
C THR A 246 1.18 1.07 8.87
N SER A 247 1.83 2.22 8.66
CA SER A 247 2.95 2.68 9.50
C SER A 247 2.53 3.14 10.89
N THR A 248 1.34 3.74 11.00
CA THR A 248 0.80 4.24 12.27
C THR A 248 0.05 3.17 13.08
N ASN A 249 0.01 1.92 12.59
CA ASN A 249 -0.80 0.81 13.12
C ASN A 249 -2.31 1.10 13.20
N ARG A 250 -2.81 2.04 12.40
CA ARG A 250 -4.24 2.39 12.37
C ARG A 250 -5.05 1.40 11.53
N MET A 251 -4.49 0.96 10.40
CA MET A 251 -5.13 -0.02 9.50
C MET A 251 -4.07 -0.87 8.79
N PHE A 252 -4.42 -2.09 8.38
CA PHE A 252 -3.52 -3.00 7.64
C PHE A 252 -2.23 -3.36 8.39
N VAL A 253 -2.35 -3.68 9.68
CA VAL A 253 -1.21 -4.07 10.50
C VAL A 253 -0.60 -5.38 9.98
N SER A 254 0.63 -5.31 9.51
CA SER A 254 1.41 -6.51 9.19
C SER A 254 1.85 -7.20 10.49
N PRO A 255 1.40 -8.45 10.75
CA PRO A 255 1.86 -9.17 11.91
C PRO A 255 3.34 -9.55 11.73
N PRO A 256 4.14 -9.63 12.82
CA PRO A 256 5.51 -10.11 12.72
C PRO A 256 5.52 -11.55 12.18
N SER A 257 6.52 -11.86 11.36
CA SER A 257 6.61 -13.18 10.73
C SER A 257 6.79 -14.28 11.79
N PRO A 258 6.41 -15.54 11.53
CA PRO A 258 6.62 -16.63 12.47
C PRO A 258 8.09 -16.75 12.90
N ALA A 259 9.03 -16.57 11.96
CA ALA A 259 10.46 -16.57 12.26
C ALA A 259 10.86 -15.42 13.21
N GLU A 260 10.33 -14.22 12.99
CA GLU A 260 10.60 -13.06 13.85
C GLU A 260 9.96 -13.22 15.24
N ARG A 261 8.81 -13.88 15.34
CA ARG A 261 8.20 -14.28 16.63
C ARG A 261 9.07 -15.29 17.37
N VAL A 262 9.60 -16.29 16.67
CA VAL A 262 10.53 -17.27 17.26
C VAL A 262 11.80 -16.56 17.70
N GLU A 263 12.39 -15.71 16.86
CA GLU A 263 13.62 -14.99 17.18
C GLU A 263 13.45 -14.06 18.40
N THR A 264 12.35 -13.30 18.46
CA THR A 264 12.06 -12.45 19.62
C THR A 264 11.88 -13.27 20.90
N THR A 265 11.20 -14.42 20.82
CA THR A 265 11.04 -15.33 21.96
C THR A 265 12.37 -15.95 22.37
N VAL A 266 13.20 -16.38 21.42
CA VAL A 266 14.53 -16.93 21.67
C VAL A 266 15.44 -15.90 22.33
N ARG A 267 15.45 -14.64 21.86
CA ARG A 267 16.21 -13.56 22.50
C ARG A 267 15.75 -13.30 23.93
N ALA A 268 14.45 -13.29 24.18
CA ALA A 268 13.90 -13.17 25.53
C ALA A 268 14.35 -14.36 26.41
N LEU A 269 14.29 -15.58 25.88
CA LEU A 269 14.68 -16.80 26.57
C LEU A 269 16.19 -16.82 26.89
N GLN A 270 17.03 -16.33 25.97
CA GLN A 270 18.47 -16.14 26.20
C GLN A 270 18.73 -15.15 27.34
N GLY A 271 17.97 -14.06 27.41
CA GLY A 271 18.05 -13.10 28.51
C GLY A 271 17.66 -13.72 29.86
N VAL A 272 16.61 -14.55 29.89
CA VAL A 272 16.19 -15.28 31.11
C VAL A 272 17.24 -16.34 31.50
N ARG A 273 17.77 -17.09 30.53
CA ARG A 273 18.84 -18.07 30.75
C ARG A 273 20.07 -17.41 31.37
N GLY A 274 20.54 -16.28 30.83
CA GLY A 274 21.67 -15.56 31.39
C GLY A 274 21.45 -15.12 32.85
N LYS A 275 20.22 -14.72 33.21
CA LYS A 275 19.85 -14.41 34.59
C LYS A 275 19.82 -15.66 35.48
N LEU A 276 19.31 -16.79 34.99
CA LEU A 276 19.31 -18.06 35.70
C LEU A 276 20.73 -18.58 35.94
N ASP A 277 21.60 -18.50 34.93
CA ASP A 277 23.00 -18.89 35.05
C ASP A 277 23.71 -18.02 36.09
N ALA A 278 23.51 -16.69 36.06
CA ALA A 278 24.05 -15.78 37.06
C ALA A 278 23.53 -16.09 38.48
N ALA A 279 22.22 -16.31 38.64
CA ALA A 279 21.63 -16.70 39.92
C ALA A 279 22.17 -18.05 40.41
N GLY A 280 22.39 -19.00 39.49
CA GLY A 280 23.02 -20.29 39.76
C GLY A 280 24.45 -20.14 40.27
N VAL A 281 25.25 -19.29 39.62
CA VAL A 281 26.62 -18.96 40.07
C VAL A 281 26.59 -18.35 41.46
N VAL A 282 25.77 -17.31 41.69
CA VAL A 282 25.65 -16.65 43.00
C VAL A 282 25.27 -17.65 44.08
N LYS A 283 24.23 -18.47 43.85
CA LYS A 283 23.80 -19.49 44.81
C LYS A 283 24.91 -20.50 45.09
N ASN A 284 25.62 -20.95 44.06
CA ASN A 284 26.70 -21.91 44.22
C ASN A 284 27.87 -21.30 45.00
N THR A 285 28.25 -20.06 44.71
CA THR A 285 29.29 -19.33 45.45
C THR A 285 28.90 -19.11 46.91
N THR A 286 27.64 -18.73 47.19
CA THR A 286 27.15 -18.54 48.56
C THR A 286 27.13 -19.83 49.36
N ILE A 287 26.84 -20.98 48.74
CA ILE A 287 26.83 -22.28 49.44
C ILE A 287 28.24 -22.79 49.70
N ARG A 288 29.19 -22.50 48.79
CA ARG A 288 30.57 -22.99 48.89
C ARG A 288 31.47 -22.16 49.80
N ASP A 289 31.15 -20.88 50.00
CA ASP A 289 31.88 -19.99 50.90
C ASP A 289 31.22 -19.97 52.28
N ASP A 290 31.98 -20.31 53.33
CA ASP A 290 31.44 -20.45 54.68
C ASP A 290 30.91 -19.12 55.25
N GLY A 291 31.58 -17.99 54.97
CA GLY A 291 31.15 -16.67 55.45
C GLY A 291 29.86 -16.22 54.78
N LEU A 292 29.78 -16.33 53.45
CA LEU A 292 28.55 -16.00 52.70
C LEU A 292 27.38 -16.92 53.07
N ARG A 293 27.67 -18.21 53.33
CA ARG A 293 26.67 -19.18 53.79
C ARG A 293 26.09 -18.80 55.14
N GLU A 294 26.93 -18.41 56.09
CA GLU A 294 26.51 -17.96 57.42
C GLU A 294 25.67 -16.68 57.34
N HIS A 295 26.10 -15.68 56.57
CA HIS A 295 25.33 -14.46 56.33
C HIS A 295 23.96 -14.73 55.68
N SER A 296 23.92 -15.61 54.67
CA SER A 296 22.67 -16.01 54.01
C SER A 296 21.73 -16.73 54.99
N SER A 297 22.24 -17.70 55.75
CA SER A 297 21.48 -18.42 56.78
C SER A 297 20.97 -17.49 57.87
N GLY A 298 21.81 -16.55 58.31
CA GLY A 298 21.47 -15.53 59.30
C GLY A 298 20.38 -14.58 58.81
N TYR A 299 20.47 -14.11 57.56
CA TYR A 299 19.43 -13.29 56.93
C TYR A 299 18.10 -14.04 56.86
N TRP A 300 18.07 -15.25 56.29
CA TRP A 300 16.83 -16.02 56.17
C TRP A 300 16.26 -16.42 57.53
N GLY A 301 17.12 -16.75 58.50
CA GLY A 301 16.70 -17.03 59.87
C GLY A 301 16.18 -15.78 60.60
N HIS A 302 16.67 -14.58 60.27
CA HIS A 302 16.11 -13.32 60.77
C HIS A 302 14.76 -13.02 60.13
N GLU A 303 14.65 -13.16 58.80
CA GLU A 303 13.41 -12.91 58.06
C GLU A 303 12.28 -13.84 58.52
N VAL A 304 12.56 -15.13 58.73
CA VAL A 304 11.57 -16.09 59.25
C VAL A 304 11.13 -15.73 60.66
N ARG A 305 12.03 -15.25 61.51
CA ARG A 305 11.69 -14.77 62.86
C ARG A 305 10.84 -13.51 62.78
N LEU A 306 11.23 -12.53 61.96
CA LEU A 306 10.48 -11.30 61.75
C LEU A 306 9.07 -11.57 61.21
N MET A 307 8.94 -12.43 60.21
CA MET A 307 7.63 -12.85 59.68
C MET A 307 6.79 -13.59 60.72
N ARG A 308 7.41 -14.43 61.55
CA ARG A 308 6.72 -15.09 62.65
C ARG A 308 6.22 -14.08 63.67
N ASP A 309 7.07 -13.14 64.09
CA ASP A 309 6.71 -12.11 65.07
C ASP A 309 5.58 -11.21 64.51
N MET A 310 5.65 -10.83 63.23
CA MET A 310 4.55 -10.12 62.55
C MET A 310 3.27 -10.95 62.48
N MET A 311 3.37 -12.27 62.27
CA MET A 311 2.23 -13.20 62.29
C MET A 311 1.71 -13.51 63.70
N GLU A 312 2.38 -13.05 64.76
CA GLU A 312 1.87 -13.11 66.14
C GLU A 312 1.06 -11.84 66.49
N GLU A 313 1.15 -10.77 65.69
CA GLU A 313 0.35 -9.57 65.84
C GLU A 313 -1.11 -9.81 65.42
N ARG A 314 -2.03 -9.50 66.34
CA ARG A 314 -3.45 -9.78 66.20
C ARG A 314 -4.08 -9.10 64.98
N GLU A 315 -3.65 -7.89 64.66
CA GLU A 315 -4.11 -7.12 63.50
C GLU A 315 -3.69 -7.77 62.16
N VAL A 316 -2.48 -8.33 62.08
CA VAL A 316 -1.97 -9.03 60.89
C VAL A 316 -2.70 -10.36 60.71
N ILE A 317 -2.91 -11.11 61.79
CA ILE A 317 -3.68 -12.37 61.76
C ILE A 317 -5.10 -12.11 61.27
N GLU A 318 -5.78 -11.09 61.80
CA GLU A 318 -7.15 -10.73 61.42
C GLU A 318 -7.21 -10.26 59.96
N GLY A 319 -6.25 -9.45 59.51
CA GLY A 319 -6.14 -9.01 58.11
C GLY A 319 -5.84 -10.14 57.12
N VAL A 320 -4.96 -11.08 57.49
CA VAL A 320 -4.65 -12.27 56.66
C VAL A 320 -5.84 -13.21 56.61
N ASN A 321 -6.53 -13.43 57.73
CA ASN A 321 -7.72 -14.28 57.79
C ASN A 321 -8.90 -13.67 57.00
N ASP A 322 -9.10 -12.35 57.07
CA ASP A 322 -10.06 -11.64 56.21
C ASP A 322 -9.71 -11.78 54.72
N ALA A 323 -8.44 -11.64 54.35
CA ALA A 323 -7.99 -11.83 52.97
C ALA A 323 -8.20 -13.28 52.49
N LEU A 324 -7.89 -14.27 53.32
CA LEU A 324 -8.06 -15.70 53.00
C LEU A 324 -9.53 -16.12 52.93
N GLN A 325 -10.42 -15.51 53.72
CA GLN A 325 -11.84 -15.86 53.72
C GLN A 325 -12.63 -15.09 52.65
N ASN A 326 -12.32 -13.82 52.42
CA ASN A 326 -13.18 -12.93 51.64
C ASN A 326 -12.59 -12.51 50.29
N ARG A 327 -11.27 -12.64 50.07
CA ARG A 327 -10.60 -12.06 48.87
C ARG A 327 -9.77 -13.06 48.06
N ILE A 328 -9.37 -14.18 48.64
CA ILE A 328 -8.42 -15.11 48.04
C ILE A 328 -9.04 -16.51 47.99
N ASP A 329 -9.36 -16.99 46.78
CA ASP A 329 -9.78 -18.37 46.56
C ASP A 329 -8.54 -19.29 46.59
N ILE A 330 -8.26 -19.84 47.79
CA ILE A 330 -7.15 -20.76 48.04
C ILE A 330 -7.21 -21.98 47.11
N GLN A 331 -8.41 -22.51 46.83
CA GLN A 331 -8.55 -23.69 45.97
C GLN A 331 -8.15 -23.37 44.52
N SER A 332 -8.49 -22.17 44.03
CA SER A 332 -8.02 -21.73 42.72
C SER A 332 -6.50 -21.62 42.65
N ILE A 333 -5.85 -21.14 43.71
CA ILE A 333 -4.39 -20.98 43.78
C ILE A 333 -3.71 -22.34 43.84
N THR A 334 -4.19 -23.25 44.67
CA THR A 334 -3.64 -24.61 44.78
C THR A 334 -3.75 -25.35 43.45
N ARG A 335 -4.90 -25.28 42.78
CA ARG A 335 -5.10 -25.86 41.45
C ARG A 335 -4.18 -25.25 40.39
N ASN A 336 -3.97 -23.93 40.42
CA ASN A 336 -3.06 -23.25 39.50
C ASN A 336 -1.60 -23.65 39.73
N ALA A 337 -1.20 -23.81 41.01
CA ALA A 337 0.14 -24.25 41.37
C ALA A 337 0.39 -25.71 40.95
N GLU A 338 -0.58 -26.60 41.16
CA GLU A 338 -0.52 -28.00 40.71
C GLU A 338 -0.44 -28.09 39.18
N GLN A 339 -1.25 -27.30 38.45
CA GLN A 339 -1.17 -27.23 36.99
C GLN A 339 0.19 -26.70 36.51
N TYR A 340 0.73 -25.67 37.16
CA TYR A 340 2.04 -25.13 36.82
C TYR A 340 3.16 -26.15 37.05
N ALA A 341 3.14 -26.86 38.19
CA ALA A 341 4.08 -27.93 38.50
C ALA A 341 3.96 -29.11 37.52
N ALA A 342 2.74 -29.54 37.19
CA ALA A 342 2.49 -30.60 36.21
C ALA A 342 3.02 -30.25 34.81
N ASN A 343 2.85 -28.98 34.39
CA ASN A 343 3.32 -28.48 33.11
C ASN A 343 4.85 -28.36 33.01
N LEU A 344 5.55 -28.21 34.14
CA LEU A 344 7.02 -28.20 34.18
C LEU A 344 7.61 -29.62 34.14
N ILE A 345 6.87 -30.62 34.61
CA ILE A 345 7.36 -32.00 34.76
C ILE A 345 7.07 -32.86 33.51
N GLN A 346 6.12 -32.49 32.65
CA GLN A 346 5.86 -33.20 31.38
C GLN A 346 6.54 -32.52 30.19
N PRO A 347 7.66 -33.04 29.67
CA PRO A 347 8.22 -32.56 28.42
C PRO A 347 7.44 -33.21 27.26
N GLY A 348 6.32 -32.61 26.88
CA GLY A 348 5.62 -32.95 25.63
C GLY A 348 4.10 -32.91 25.67
N GLY A 349 3.53 -31.79 25.19
CA GLY A 349 2.28 -31.75 24.41
C GLY A 349 0.96 -32.16 25.06
N GLY A 350 0.16 -31.18 25.51
CA GLY A 350 -1.29 -31.32 25.75
C GLY A 350 -1.99 -29.95 25.75
N PRO A 351 -3.24 -29.82 25.27
CA PRO A 351 -3.82 -28.54 24.88
C PRO A 351 -4.19 -27.66 26.08
N VAL A 352 -3.88 -26.37 25.97
CA VAL A 352 -4.37 -25.32 26.87
C VAL A 352 -5.88 -25.21 26.71
N GLN A 353 -6.65 -25.65 27.72
CA GLN A 353 -8.08 -25.37 27.80
C GLN A 353 -8.32 -23.91 28.21
N PRO A 354 -9.38 -23.26 27.68
CA PRO A 354 -9.71 -21.89 28.01
C PRO A 354 -10.26 -21.80 29.44
N GLY A 355 -9.76 -20.83 30.20
CA GLY A 355 -10.19 -20.57 31.58
C GLY A 355 -11.67 -20.19 31.68
N PRO A 356 -12.30 -20.38 32.85
CA PRO A 356 -13.70 -20.04 33.07
C PRO A 356 -13.90 -18.52 32.96
N SER A 357 -14.91 -18.14 32.18
CA SER A 357 -15.47 -16.80 32.10
C SER A 357 -15.97 -16.34 33.48
N ALA A 358 -15.62 -15.10 33.84
CA ALA A 358 -16.16 -14.35 34.96
C ALA A 358 -17.69 -14.18 34.89
#